data_AF-A0A8T5EG71-F1
#
_entry.id   AF-A0A8T5EG71-F1
#
_cell.length_a   1.000
_cell.length_b   1.000
_cell.length_c   1.000
_cell.angle_alpha   90.00
_cell.angle_beta   90.00
_cell.angle_gamma   90.00
#
_symmetry.space_group_name_H-M   'P 1'
#
loop_
_entity.id
_entity.type
_entity.pdbx_description
1 polymer ?
#
loop_
_entity_poly.entity_id
_entity_poly.type
_entity_poly.pdbx_seq_one_letter_code
_entity_poly.pdbx_strand_id
1 'polypeptide(L)'
;LEDAEKKNWSEFGTVTGRQRRAADFDFDLASRAIMLNGATQISLTKLDVLFTDCAGKTSYDELSADAKSFIKNIENKLNTPVTIIGTGPAINDVIDRRN
;
A
#
# COMPACT_ATOMS: atom_id res chain seq x y z
N LEU A 1 -16.49 -5.08 10.19
CA LEU A 1 -15.55 -6.12 10.68
C LEU A 1 -15.65 -7.34 9.76
N GLU A 2 -16.88 -7.83 9.51
CA GLU A 2 -17.16 -8.86 8.50
C GLU A 2 -16.56 -8.60 7.11
N ASP A 3 -16.52 -7.35 6.64
CA ASP A 3 -15.99 -7.03 5.30
C ASP A 3 -14.47 -7.18 5.18
N ALA A 4 -13.73 -6.96 6.28
CA ALA A 4 -12.28 -7.11 6.31
C ALA A 4 -11.89 -8.59 6.29
N GLU A 5 -12.64 -9.44 6.99
CA GLU A 5 -12.44 -10.89 6.98
C GLU A 5 -12.76 -11.48 5.61
N LYS A 6 -13.84 -11.03 4.97
CA LYS A 6 -14.21 -11.45 3.60
C LYS A 6 -13.16 -11.03 2.56
N LYS A 7 -12.48 -9.90 2.76
CA LYS A 7 -11.42 -9.39 1.87
C LYS A 7 -10.01 -9.83 2.27
N ASN A 8 -9.85 -10.64 3.31
CA ASN A 8 -8.55 -11.07 3.86
C ASN A 8 -7.64 -9.92 4.36
N TRP A 9 -8.24 -8.85 4.89
CA TRP A 9 -7.56 -7.64 5.40
C TRP A 9 -7.36 -7.65 6.91
N SER A 10 -7.68 -8.76 7.57
CA SER A 10 -7.61 -8.88 9.03
C SER A 10 -6.18 -8.84 9.54
N GLU A 11 -5.83 -7.76 10.24
CA GLU A 11 -4.59 -7.66 11.02
C GLU A 11 -4.92 -7.68 12.53
N PHE A 12 -4.09 -8.35 13.33
CA PHE A 12 -4.22 -8.42 14.78
C PHE A 12 -3.08 -7.67 15.48
N GLY A 13 -3.40 -6.98 16.57
CA GLY A 13 -2.37 -6.32 17.39
C GLY A 13 -1.45 -7.34 18.05
N THR A 14 -0.14 -7.18 17.87
CA THR A 14 0.89 -8.14 18.34
C THR A 14 0.81 -8.46 19.84
N VAL A 15 0.53 -7.45 20.68
CA VAL A 15 0.51 -7.62 22.15
C VAL A 15 -0.86 -8.00 22.67
N THR A 16 -1.92 -7.37 22.15
CA THR A 16 -3.28 -7.50 22.70
C THR A 16 -4.13 -8.54 21.99
N GLY A 17 -3.71 -9.03 20.82
CA GLY A 17 -4.48 -9.95 19.98
C GLY A 17 -5.77 -9.37 19.40
N ARG A 18 -6.04 -8.07 19.61
CA ARG A 18 -7.27 -7.42 19.13
C ARG A 18 -7.21 -7.21 17.62
N GLN A 19 -8.31 -7.53 16.93
CA GLN A 19 -8.47 -7.27 15.49
C GLN A 19 -8.48 -5.77 15.21
N ARG A 20 -7.67 -5.33 14.25
CA ARG A 20 -7.61 -3.95 13.76
C ARG A 20 -8.79 -3.68 12.83
N ARG A 21 -9.33 -2.46 12.90
CA ARG A 21 -10.34 -1.99 11.95
C ARG A 21 -9.64 -1.65 10.64
N ALA A 22 -9.98 -2.36 9.57
CA ALA A 22 -9.52 -2.08 8.22
C ALA A 22 -10.58 -1.27 7.45
N ALA A 23 -10.13 -0.41 6.55
CA ALA A 23 -10.94 0.38 5.65
C ALA A 23 -10.20 0.56 4.32
N ASP A 24 -10.92 0.96 3.27
CA ASP A 24 -10.33 1.30 1.98
C ASP A 24 -9.41 2.53 2.09
N PHE A 25 -8.57 2.73 1.07
CA PHE A 25 -7.62 3.85 1.03
C PHE A 25 -8.33 5.19 0.86
N ASP A 26 -8.07 6.13 1.77
CA ASP A 26 -8.65 7.48 1.78
C ASP A 26 -7.65 8.50 1.21
N PHE A 27 -7.97 9.06 0.05
CA PHE A 27 -7.13 10.03 -0.65
C PHE A 27 -7.11 11.41 0.03
N ASP A 28 -8.21 11.84 0.63
CA ASP A 28 -8.29 13.16 1.28
C ASP A 28 -7.45 13.15 2.57
N LEU A 29 -7.53 12.06 3.33
CA LEU A 29 -6.70 11.88 4.52
C LEU A 29 -5.21 11.79 4.16
N ALA A 30 -4.88 11.07 3.10
CA ALA A 30 -3.49 10.96 2.61
C ALA A 30 -2.95 12.32 2.13
N SER A 31 -3.73 13.08 1.37
CA SER A 31 -3.37 14.43 0.91
C SER A 31 -3.10 15.37 2.08
N ARG A 32 -3.97 15.35 3.09
CA ARG A 32 -3.76 16.11 4.33
C ARG A 32 -2.49 15.69 5.05
N ALA A 33 -2.20 14.39 5.14
CA ALA A 33 -0.98 13.89 5.77
C ALA A 33 0.28 14.37 5.03
N ILE A 34 0.26 14.38 3.69
CA ILE A 34 1.35 14.92 2.86
C ILE A 34 1.56 16.40 3.16
N MET A 35 0.49 17.20 3.15
CA MET A 35 0.56 18.63 3.44
C MET A 35 1.14 18.92 4.83
N LEU A 36 0.72 18.16 5.85
CA LEU A 36 1.17 18.35 7.23
C LEU A 36 2.64 17.98 7.44
N ASN A 37 3.12 16.92 6.77
CA ASN A 37 4.48 16.44 6.92
C ASN A 37 5.47 17.05 5.91
N GLY A 38 4.97 17.75 4.88
CA GLY A 38 5.79 18.18 3.74
C GLY A 38 6.40 16.99 2.99
N ALA A 39 5.66 15.89 2.89
CA ALA A 39 6.19 14.65 2.33
C ALA A 39 6.52 14.81 0.84
N THR A 40 7.75 14.44 0.46
CA THR A 40 8.23 14.52 -0.93
C THR A 40 8.04 13.22 -1.70
N GLN A 41 7.87 12.11 -0.99
CA GLN A 41 7.76 10.77 -1.53
C GLN A 41 6.81 9.92 -0.68
N ILE A 42 6.13 8.97 -1.31
CA ILE A 42 5.23 8.02 -0.66
C ILE A 42 5.85 6.63 -0.66
N SER A 43 5.79 5.97 0.49
CA SER A 43 6.02 4.53 0.63
C SER A 43 4.66 3.83 0.74
N LEU A 44 4.30 3.02 -0.25
CA LEU A 44 3.09 2.21 -0.24
C LEU A 44 3.42 0.82 0.28
N THR A 45 2.66 0.29 1.24
CA THR A 45 2.91 -1.03 1.84
C THR A 45 1.70 -1.93 1.72
N LYS A 46 1.91 -3.25 1.80
CA LYS A 46 0.85 -4.27 1.74
C LYS A 46 0.06 -4.25 0.42
N LEU A 47 0.75 -4.02 -0.68
CA LEU A 47 0.11 -4.06 -2.00
C LEU A 47 -0.44 -5.47 -2.30
N ASP A 48 0.22 -6.51 -1.80
CA ASP A 48 -0.16 -7.92 -1.87
C ASP A 48 -1.52 -8.24 -1.22
N VAL A 49 -1.92 -7.47 -0.20
CA VAL A 49 -3.22 -7.63 0.47
C VAL A 49 -4.37 -7.13 -0.42
N LEU A 50 -4.11 -6.16 -1.30
CA LEU A 50 -5.08 -5.67 -2.28
C LEU A 50 -5.00 -6.45 -3.60
N PHE A 51 -3.80 -6.85 -4.00
CA PHE A 51 -3.51 -7.55 -5.25
C PHE A 51 -2.64 -8.77 -4.96
N THR A 52 -3.28 -9.91 -4.72
CA THR A 52 -2.58 -11.16 -4.32
C THR A 52 -1.52 -11.61 -5.32
N ASP A 53 -1.71 -11.36 -6.62
CA ASP A 53 -0.73 -11.67 -7.67
C ASP A 53 0.56 -10.85 -7.61
N CYS A 54 0.57 -9.77 -6.84
CA CYS A 54 1.76 -8.93 -6.67
C CYS A 54 2.65 -9.39 -5.51
N ALA A 55 2.28 -10.46 -4.79
CA ALA A 55 3.03 -10.96 -3.65
C ALA A 55 4.46 -11.37 -4.02
N GLY A 56 5.46 -10.81 -3.31
CA GLY A 56 6.88 -11.12 -3.50
C GLY A 56 7.51 -10.57 -4.78
N LYS A 57 6.83 -9.66 -5.49
CA LYS A 57 7.38 -9.01 -6.68
C LYS A 57 8.38 -7.93 -6.30
N THR A 58 9.56 -7.96 -6.92
CA THR A 58 10.67 -7.03 -6.63
C THR A 58 10.92 -6.03 -7.76
N SER A 59 10.20 -6.15 -8.89
CA SER A 59 10.25 -5.20 -9.99
C SER A 59 8.87 -4.62 -10.29
N TYR A 60 8.84 -3.34 -10.68
CA TYR A 60 7.60 -2.65 -11.06
C TYR A 60 6.97 -3.28 -12.31
N ASP A 61 7.78 -3.78 -13.25
CA ASP A 61 7.29 -4.35 -14.51
C ASP A 61 6.52 -5.66 -14.31
N GLU A 62 6.81 -6.39 -13.23
CA GLU A 62 6.13 -7.64 -12.89
C GLU A 62 4.76 -7.43 -12.24
N LEU A 63 4.42 -6.20 -11.86
CA LEU A 63 3.12 -5.90 -11.29
C LEU A 63 2.00 -6.01 -12.33
N SER A 64 0.84 -6.47 -11.88
CA SER A 64 -0.39 -6.49 -12.69
C SER A 64 -0.78 -5.08 -13.17
N ALA A 65 -1.47 -5.01 -14.31
CA ALA A 65 -1.98 -3.76 -14.87
C ALA A 65 -2.87 -2.99 -13.89
N ASP A 66 -3.69 -3.70 -13.11
CA ASP A 66 -4.55 -3.09 -12.09
C ASP A 66 -3.75 -2.46 -10.96
N ALA A 67 -2.71 -3.15 -10.46
CA ALA A 67 -1.84 -2.64 -9.40
C ALA A 67 -1.06 -1.40 -9.86
N LYS A 68 -0.52 -1.42 -11.08
CA LYS A 68 0.14 -0.26 -11.71
C LYS A 68 -0.83 0.92 -11.87
N SER A 69 -2.07 0.65 -12.28
CA SER A 69 -3.10 1.68 -12.42
C SER A 69 -3.49 2.29 -11.08
N PHE A 70 -3.56 1.47 -10.02
CA PHE A 70 -3.80 1.93 -8.65
C PHE A 70 -2.69 2.85 -8.15
N ILE A 71 -1.42 2.46 -8.32
CA ILE A 71 -0.27 3.28 -7.94
C ILE A 71 -0.28 4.61 -8.71
N LYS A 72 -0.51 4.56 -10.03
CA LYS A 72 -0.58 5.77 -10.86
C LYS A 72 -1.73 6.69 -10.43
N ASN A 73 -2.87 6.13 -10.04
CA ASN A 73 -3.99 6.91 -9.53
C ASN A 73 -3.65 7.62 -8.20
N ILE A 74 -2.90 6.96 -7.31
CA ILE A 74 -2.37 7.58 -6.08
C ILE A 74 -1.43 8.74 -6.42
N GLU A 75 -0.45 8.51 -7.30
CA GLU A 75 0.51 9.53 -7.70
C GLU A 75 -0.18 10.75 -8.32
N ASN A 76 -1.16 10.53 -9.21
CA ASN A 76 -1.90 11.60 -9.86
C ASN A 76 -2.77 12.40 -8.88
N LYS A 77 -3.49 11.73 -7.96
CA LYS A 77 -4.39 12.41 -7.02
C LYS A 77 -3.64 13.14 -5.92
N LEU A 78 -2.52 12.59 -5.46
CA LEU A 78 -1.73 13.13 -4.36
C LEU A 78 -0.58 14.03 -4.83
N ASN A 79 -0.36 14.11 -6.14
CA ASN A 79 0.72 14.88 -6.78
C ASN A 79 2.09 14.64 -6.12
N THR A 80 2.33 13.39 -5.69
CA THR A 80 3.52 12.97 -4.94
C THR A 80 3.93 11.59 -5.42
N PRO A 81 5.20 11.36 -5.79
CA PRO A 81 5.65 10.10 -6.36
C PRO A 81 5.66 8.96 -5.32
N VAL A 82 5.23 7.76 -5.74
CA VAL A 82 5.32 6.54 -4.93
C VAL A 82 6.64 5.86 -5.25
N THR A 83 7.60 5.99 -4.35
CA THR A 83 8.98 5.56 -4.61
C THR A 83 9.32 4.20 -4.02
N ILE A 84 8.67 3.81 -2.92
CA ILE A 84 8.84 2.51 -2.29
C ILE A 84 7.51 1.78 -2.30
N ILE A 85 7.52 0.51 -2.72
CA ILE A 85 6.32 -0.32 -2.77
C ILE A 85 6.62 -1.66 -2.09
N GLY A 86 6.00 -1.91 -0.94
CA GLY A 86 6.05 -3.18 -0.23
C GLY A 86 5.05 -4.17 -0.81
N THR A 87 5.54 -5.30 -1.28
CA THR A 87 4.81 -6.37 -1.96
C THR A 87 4.72 -7.65 -1.11
N GLY A 88 5.15 -7.63 0.14
CA GLY A 88 5.06 -8.79 1.01
C GLY A 88 5.72 -8.58 2.38
N PRO A 89 5.72 -9.63 3.22
CA PRO A 89 6.27 -9.58 4.57
C PRO A 89 7.79 -9.77 4.63
N ALA A 90 8.43 -10.30 3.58
CA ALA A 90 9.88 -10.49 3.60
C ALA A 90 10.62 -9.17 3.37
N ILE A 91 11.86 -9.09 3.86
CA ILE A 91 12.71 -7.89 3.73
C ILE A 91 12.93 -7.51 2.26
N ASN A 92 13.01 -8.51 1.38
CA ASN A 92 13.25 -8.31 -0.05
C ASN A 92 11.96 -8.10 -0.86
N ASP A 93 10.77 -8.19 -0.23
CA ASP A 93 9.49 -7.99 -0.91
C ASP A 93 9.18 -6.49 -1.02
N VAL A 94 10.10 -5.77 -1.65
CA VAL A 94 10.06 -4.32 -1.82
C VAL A 94 10.56 -3.96 -3.21
N ILE A 95 9.82 -3.08 -3.88
CA ILE A 95 10.21 -2.43 -5.13
C ILE A 95 10.69 -1.03 -4.80
N ASP A 96 11.93 -0.72 -5.15
CA ASP A 96 12.53 0.60 -5.01
C ASP A 96 12.59 1.31 -6.38
N ARG A 97 11.93 2.46 -6.49
CA ARG A 97 11.83 3.30 -7.71
C ARG A 97 12.57 4.63 -7.56
N ARG A 98 13.48 4.76 -6.59
CA ARG A 98 14.19 6.03 -6.33
C ARG A 98 15.34 6.32 -7.29
N ASN A 99 15.69 5.38 -8.17
CA ASN A 99 16.81 5.47 -9.12
C ASN A 99 16.34 5.39 -10.56
#